data_AF-A0A2N6D919-F1
#
_entry.id   AF-A0A2N6D919-F1
#
_cell.length_a   1.000
_cell.length_b   1.000
_cell.length_c   1.000
_cell.angle_alpha   90.00
_cell.angle_beta   90.00
_cell.angle_gamma   90.00
#
_symmetry.space_group_name_H-M   'P 1'
#
loop_
_entity.id
_entity.type
_entity.pdbx_description
1 polymer ?
#
loop_
_entity_poly.entity_id
_entity_poly.type
_entity_poly.pdbx_seq_one_letter_code
_entity_poly.pdbx_strand_id
1 'polypeptide(L)'
;MILRLTVIMMLALFLTGCLTTTSRAVLKAQTVTDLKGCEKLGRIEFSGGQIFAVAMIGPMASDGAARSSCEKMGGNVILGQELCYYCSDLDTEY
;
A
#
# COMPACT_ATOMS: atom_id res chain seq x y z
N MET A 1 -8.90 -17.16 -38.54
CA MET A 1 -7.58 -16.68 -38.07
C MET A 1 -7.66 -15.32 -37.37
N ILE A 2 -8.43 -14.35 -37.89
CA ILE A 2 -8.59 -13.00 -37.31
C ILE A 2 -9.09 -12.99 -35.86
N LEU A 3 -10.02 -13.88 -35.48
CA LEU A 3 -10.62 -13.92 -34.14
C LEU A 3 -9.64 -14.31 -33.02
N ARG A 4 -8.58 -15.06 -33.33
CA ARG A 4 -7.57 -15.45 -32.33
C ARG A 4 -6.59 -14.32 -32.03
N LEU A 5 -6.31 -13.48 -33.03
CA LEU A 5 -5.38 -12.35 -32.92
C LEU A 5 -5.96 -11.23 -32.02
N THR A 6 -7.26 -10.96 -32.12
CA THR A 6 -7.93 -9.95 -31.29
C THR A 6 -7.95 -10.33 -29.81
N VAL A 7 -8.11 -11.62 -29.49
CA VAL A 7 -8.08 -12.12 -28.10
C VAL A 7 -6.68 -12.00 -27.50
N ILE A 8 -5.62 -12.29 -28.27
CA ILE A 8 -4.22 -12.15 -27.82
C ILE A 8 -3.88 -10.66 -27.58
N MET A 9 -4.37 -9.78 -28.45
CA MET A 9 -4.12 -8.34 -28.34
C MET A 9 -4.85 -7.71 -27.15
N MET A 10 -6.06 -8.16 -26.83
CA MET A 10 -6.75 -7.76 -25.60
C MET A 10 -6.01 -8.26 -24.35
N LEU A 11 -5.50 -9.50 -24.36
CA LEU A 11 -4.77 -10.06 -23.22
C LEU A 11 -3.48 -9.29 -22.90
N ALA A 12 -2.77 -8.82 -23.93
CA ALA A 12 -1.53 -8.05 -23.78
C ALA A 12 -1.76 -6.66 -23.16
N LEU A 13 -2.89 -6.01 -23.44
CA LEU A 13 -3.25 -4.72 -22.86
C LEU A 13 -3.61 -4.79 -21.36
N PHE A 14 -4.08 -5.94 -20.89
CA PHE A 14 -4.31 -6.16 -19.45
C PHE A 14 -3.00 -6.36 -18.67
N LEU A 15 -1.97 -6.93 -19.29
CA LEU A 15 -0.69 -7.20 -18.62
C LEU A 15 0.16 -5.95 -18.43
N THR A 16 0.11 -4.99 -19.36
CA THR A 16 0.88 -3.73 -19.25
C THR A 16 0.32 -2.76 -18.23
N GLY A 17 -0.97 -2.86 -17.87
CA GLY A 17 -1.61 -2.02 -16.85
C GLY A 17 -1.32 -2.42 -15.40
N CYS A 18 -0.62 -3.53 -15.16
CA CYS A 18 -0.45 -4.11 -13.81
C CYS A 18 0.99 -4.04 -13.27
N LEU A 19 1.95 -3.44 -13.99
CA LEU A 19 3.39 -3.55 -13.70
C LEU A 19 4.06 -2.28 -13.16
N THR A 20 3.29 -1.24 -12.81
CA THR A 20 3.83 -0.03 -12.19
C THR A 20 3.14 0.30 -10.88
N THR A 21 3.01 -0.67 -9.99
CA THR A 21 2.93 -0.36 -8.56
C THR A 21 4.36 -0.36 -8.06
N THR A 22 4.99 0.81 -8.01
CA THR A 22 6.19 1.04 -7.19
C THR A 22 5.81 0.71 -5.75
N SER A 23 5.99 -0.55 -5.36
CA SER A 23 5.66 -1.02 -4.02
C SER A 23 6.63 -0.35 -3.05
N ARG A 24 6.23 0.79 -2.48
CA ARG A 24 7.02 1.44 -1.44
C ARG A 24 6.92 0.60 -0.19
N ALA A 25 8.06 0.19 0.35
CA ALA A 25 8.08 -0.56 1.59
C ALA A 25 7.64 0.34 2.75
N VAL A 26 6.46 0.07 3.33
CA VAL A 26 5.95 0.81 4.48
C VAL A 26 6.45 0.19 5.78
N LEU A 27 7.20 0.96 6.57
CA LEU A 27 7.78 0.57 7.84
C LEU A 27 6.81 0.83 9.01
N LYS A 28 7.01 0.12 10.14
CA LYS A 28 6.21 0.29 11.36
C LYS A 28 7.09 0.93 12.43
N ALA A 29 6.75 2.14 12.86
CA ALA A 29 7.44 2.83 13.94
C ALA A 29 7.09 2.18 15.29
N GLN A 30 8.08 1.98 16.15
CA GLN A 30 7.87 1.46 17.50
C GLN A 30 7.48 2.59 18.46
N THR A 31 8.02 3.79 18.25
CA THR A 31 7.80 4.94 19.12
C THR A 31 7.56 6.22 18.32
N VAL A 32 6.91 7.21 18.95
CA VAL A 32 6.70 8.54 18.35
C VAL A 32 8.01 9.31 18.14
N THR A 33 9.06 8.98 18.89
CA THR A 33 10.39 9.57 18.74
C THR A 33 11.05 9.19 17.42
N ASP A 34 10.73 7.99 16.89
CA ASP A 34 11.21 7.53 15.58
C ASP A 34 10.61 8.32 14.41
N LEU A 35 9.55 9.10 14.67
CA LEU A 35 8.85 9.91 13.68
C LEU A 35 9.29 11.38 13.70
N LYS A 36 10.31 11.72 14.50
CA LYS A 36 10.79 13.09 14.60
C LYS A 36 11.41 13.52 13.28
N GLY A 37 10.76 14.48 12.60
CA GLY A 37 11.14 14.93 11.26
C GLY A 37 10.28 14.37 10.13
N CYS A 38 9.37 13.43 10.44
CA CYS A 38 8.42 12.90 9.49
C CYS A 38 7.15 13.77 9.41
N GLU A 39 6.61 13.90 8.21
CA GLU A 39 5.34 14.56 7.96
C GLU A 39 4.17 13.63 8.28
N LYS A 40 3.20 14.12 9.05
CA LYS A 40 1.98 13.36 9.34
C LYS A 40 1.00 13.51 8.18
N LEU A 41 0.71 12.42 7.49
CA LEU A 41 -0.25 12.40 6.38
C LEU A 41 -1.70 12.26 6.86
N GLY A 42 -1.94 11.53 7.94
CA GLY A 42 -3.27 11.42 8.53
C GLY A 42 -3.58 10.07 9.15
N ARG A 43 -4.87 9.79 9.30
CA ARG A 43 -5.39 8.49 9.74
C ARG A 43 -5.59 7.58 8.54
N ILE A 44 -5.24 6.31 8.72
CA ILE A 44 -5.45 5.25 7.76
C ILE A 44 -6.92 4.86 7.81
N GLU A 45 -7.59 4.96 6.67
CA GLU A 45 -8.94 4.46 6.49
C GLU A 45 -8.90 3.12 5.75
N PHE A 46 -9.64 2.16 6.28
CA PHE A 46 -9.78 0.85 5.66
C PHE A 46 -11.00 0.86 4.74
N SER A 47 -10.82 0.39 3.51
CA SER A 47 -11.94 0.09 2.62
C SER A 47 -12.80 -1.05 3.20
N GLY A 48 -14.08 -1.12 2.81
CA GLY A 48 -14.97 -2.20 3.26
C GLY A 48 -14.43 -3.61 3.01
N GLY A 49 -13.71 -3.81 1.90
CA GLY A 49 -13.04 -5.08 1.60
C GLY A 49 -11.86 -5.39 2.53
N GLN A 50 -11.09 -4.38 2.94
CA GLN A 50 -10.03 -4.53 3.94
C GLN A 50 -10.62 -4.83 5.32
N ILE A 51 -11.69 -4.13 5.72
CA ILE A 51 -12.38 -4.39 6.99
C ILE A 51 -12.86 -5.84 7.06
N PHE A 52 -13.45 -6.34 5.97
CA PHE A 52 -13.89 -7.72 5.87
C PHE A 52 -12.71 -8.72 5.94
N ALA A 53 -11.62 -8.43 5.23
CA ALA A 53 -10.41 -9.27 5.29
C ALA A 53 -9.81 -9.30 6.71
N VAL A 54 -9.78 -8.18 7.43
CA VAL A 54 -9.33 -8.12 8.83
C VAL A 54 -10.24 -8.95 9.74
N ALA A 55 -11.56 -8.88 9.55
CA ALA A 55 -12.52 -9.65 10.34
C ALA A 55 -12.37 -11.17 10.13
N MET A 56 -12.01 -11.60 8.92
CA MET A 56 -11.95 -13.03 8.55
C MET A 56 -10.56 -13.66 8.76
N ILE A 57 -9.50 -12.92 8.48
CA ILE A 57 -8.11 -13.41 8.48
C ILE A 57 -7.37 -12.97 9.76
N GLY A 58 -7.89 -11.96 10.47
CA GLY A 58 -7.34 -11.49 11.73
C GLY A 58 -6.18 -10.49 11.55
N PRO A 59 -5.30 -10.37 12.56
CA PRO A 59 -4.35 -9.24 12.68
C PRO A 59 -3.31 -9.15 11.55
N MET A 60 -2.98 -10.27 10.89
CA MET A 60 -2.08 -10.26 9.72
C MET A 60 -2.67 -9.48 8.54
N ALA A 61 -3.98 -9.60 8.31
CA ALA A 61 -4.66 -8.81 7.27
C ALA A 61 -4.77 -7.33 7.66
N SER A 62 -4.79 -7.02 8.97
CA SER A 62 -4.80 -5.64 9.46
C SER A 62 -3.49 -4.92 9.13
N ASP A 63 -2.35 -5.56 9.41
CA ASP A 63 -1.04 -5.00 9.08
C ASP A 63 -0.85 -4.84 7.56
N GLY A 64 -1.26 -5.83 6.77
CA GLY A 64 -1.20 -5.75 5.30
C GLY A 64 -2.10 -4.64 4.75
N ALA A 65 -3.32 -4.51 5.28
CA ALA A 65 -4.24 -3.45 4.88
C ALA A 65 -3.73 -2.07 5.27
N ALA A 66 -3.16 -1.92 6.46
CA ALA A 66 -2.64 -0.64 6.95
C ALA A 66 -1.46 -0.17 6.10
N ARG A 67 -0.54 -1.08 5.74
CA ARG A 67 0.55 -0.81 4.80
C ARG A 67 0.05 -0.36 3.45
N SER A 68 -0.86 -1.11 2.84
CA SER A 68 -1.41 -0.77 1.53
C SER A 68 -2.14 0.58 1.54
N SER A 69 -2.90 0.88 2.59
CA SER A 69 -3.60 2.16 2.71
C SER A 69 -2.64 3.32 2.95
N CYS A 70 -1.62 3.16 3.80
CA CYS A 70 -0.62 4.22 4.04
C CYS A 70 0.24 4.50 2.79
N GLU A 71 0.61 3.45 2.05
CA GLU A 71 1.30 3.59 0.76
C GLU A 71 0.47 4.40 -0.24
N LYS A 72 -0.84 4.12 -0.35
CA LYS A 72 -1.76 4.89 -1.20
C LYS A 72 -1.89 6.36 -0.79
N MET A 73 -1.66 6.67 0.48
CA MET A 73 -1.61 8.05 0.98
C MET A 73 -0.29 8.76 0.63
N GLY A 74 0.69 8.05 0.07
CA GLY A 74 2.03 8.56 -0.19
C GLY A 74 2.99 8.42 0.99
N GLY A 75 2.58 7.70 2.05
CA GLY A 75 3.39 7.48 3.24
C GLY A 75 4.28 6.26 3.16
N ASN A 76 5.30 6.24 4.01
CA ASN A 76 6.27 5.15 4.13
C ASN A 76 6.47 4.68 5.57
N VAL A 77 5.77 5.27 6.56
CA VAL A 77 5.83 4.85 7.97
C VAL A 77 4.46 4.83 8.63
N ILE A 78 4.17 3.80 9.41
CA ILE A 78 2.94 3.63 10.20
C ILE A 78 3.26 3.60 11.69
N LEU A 79 2.45 4.31 12.48
CA LEU A 79 2.46 4.20 13.94
C LEU A 79 1.22 3.44 14.43
N GLY A 80 1.43 2.40 15.24
CA GLY A 80 0.35 1.52 15.70
C GLY A 80 -0.21 0.76 14.50
N GLN A 81 -1.43 1.09 14.07
CA GLN A 81 -2.06 0.59 12.84
C GLN A 81 -2.99 1.65 12.21
N GLU A 82 -2.92 2.90 12.68
CA GLU A 82 -3.92 3.93 12.37
C GLU A 82 -3.33 5.20 11.81
N LEU A 83 -2.06 5.51 12.05
CA LEU A 83 -1.47 6.79 11.65
C LEU A 83 -0.41 6.57 10.59
N CYS A 84 -0.55 7.29 9.48
CA CYS A 84 0.37 7.25 8.36
C CYS A 84 1.25 8.52 8.35
N TYR A 85 2.53 8.30 8.14
CA TYR A 85 3.57 9.32 8.09
C TYR A 85 4.42 9.14 6.83
N TYR A 86 5.01 10.26 6.40
CA TYR A 86 6.03 10.29 5.37
C TYR A 86 7.35 10.79 5.97
N CYS A 87 8.39 9.98 5.84
CA CYS A 87 9.74 10.30 6.29
C CYS A 87 10.65 10.32 5.06
N SER A 88 11.17 11.49 4.69
CA SER A 88 12.07 11.64 3.53
C SER A 88 13.33 10.80 3.64
N ASP A 89 13.85 10.63 4.86
CA ASP A 89 15.11 9.93 5.13
C ASP A 89 15.01 8.42 4.88
N LEU A 90 13.78 7.91 4.79
CA LEU A 90 13.45 6.51 4.53
C LEU A 90 12.94 6.28 3.10
N ASP A 91 12.79 7.35 2.30
CA ASP A 91 12.43 7.26 0.88
C ASP A 91 13.67 6.91 0.05
N THR A 92 14.27 5.76 0.34
CA THR A 92 15.29 5.16 -0.51
C THR A 92 14.59 4.38 -1.61
N GLU A 93 14.63 4.89 -2.84
CA GLU A 93 14.26 4.17 -4.05
C GLU A 93 14.95 2.77 -4.05
N TYR A 94 14.15 1.71 -4.10
CA TYR A 94 14.60 0.35 -4.42
C TYR A 94 13.93 -0.10 -5.72
#